data_AF-Q13MM1-F1
#
_entry.id   AF-Q13MM1-F1
#
_cell.length_a   1.000
_cell.length_b   1.000
_cell.length_c   1.000
_cell.angle_alpha   90.00
_cell.angle_beta   90.00
_cell.angle_gamma   90.00
#
_symmetry.space_group_name_H-M   'P 1'
#
loop_
_entity.id
_entity.type
_entity.pdbx_description
1 polymer ?
#
loop_
_entity_poly.entity_id
_entity_poly.type
_entity_poly.pdbx_seq_one_letter_code
_entity_poly.pdbx_strand_id
1 'polypeptide(L)' 'MSEADLKLIILTSFLGAIKEGVRAIAYDYSGDLISIYGYFSRDPNDDDYDAIDVAVTEIMASCPQFQR' A
#
# COMPACT_ATOMS: atom_id res chain seq x y z
N MET A 1 10.32 -6.18 13.23
CA MET A 1 9.52 -4.97 12.92
C MET A 1 8.31 -4.98 13.83
N SER A 2 8.03 -3.89 14.52
CA SER A 2 6.80 -3.77 15.30
C SER A 2 5.60 -3.46 14.39
N GLU A 3 4.38 -3.67 14.88
CA GLU A 3 3.17 -3.27 14.16
C GLU A 3 3.15 -1.76 13.88
N ALA A 4 3.65 -0.95 14.83
CA ALA A 4 3.76 0.50 14.67
C ALA A 4 4.73 0.89 13.54
N ASP A 5 5.86 0.20 13.41
CA ASP A 5 6.83 0.43 12.33
C ASP A 5 6.21 0.10 10.97
N LEU A 6 5.51 -1.04 10.87
CA LEU A 6 4.85 -1.45 9.62
C LEU A 6 3.77 -0.45 9.21
N LYS A 7 2.94 -0.03 10.16
CA LYS A 7 1.90 0.97 9.92
C LYS A 7 2.50 2.28 9.43
N LEU A 8 3.62 2.71 10.01
CA LEU A 8 4.33 3.92 9.59
C LEU A 8 4.88 3.76 8.16
N ILE A 9 5.54 2.64 7.85
CA ILE A 9 6.06 2.33 6.52
C ILE A 9 4.94 2.41 5.48
N ILE A 10 3.84 1.67 5.71
CA ILE A 10 2.69 1.66 4.81
C ILE A 10 2.17 3.09 4.60
N LEU A 11 1.93 3.84 5.67
CA LEU A 11 1.46 5.22 5.57
C LEU A 11 2.42 6.09 4.72
N THR A 12 3.73 5.96 4.94
CA THR A 12 4.73 6.74 4.20
C THR A 12 4.84 6.34 2.74
N SER A 13 4.68 5.05 2.40
CA SER A 13 4.72 4.56 1.01
C SER A 13 3.58 5.11 0.15
N PHE A 14 2.48 5.55 0.77
CA PHE A 14 1.36 6.17 0.08
C PHE A 14 1.48 7.69 -0.05
N LEU A 15 2.47 8.33 0.59
CA LEU A 15 2.66 9.78 0.49
C LEU A 15 3.06 10.17 -0.94
N GLY A 16 2.24 11.00 -1.58
CA GLY A 16 2.44 11.44 -2.97
C GLY A 16 1.99 10.43 -4.03
N ALA A 17 1.68 9.19 -3.64
CA ALA A 17 1.10 8.19 -4.54
C ALA A 17 -0.43 8.27 -4.59
N ILE A 18 -1.08 8.61 -3.46
CA ILE A 18 -2.56 8.69 -3.40
C ILE A 18 -3.10 9.81 -4.30
N LYS A 19 -3.93 9.43 -5.29
CA LYS A 19 -4.62 10.32 -6.22
C LYS A 19 -6.09 10.56 -5.82
N GLU A 20 -6.73 11.49 -6.52
CA GLU A 20 -8.15 11.78 -6.37
C GLU A 20 -9.01 10.53 -6.65
N GLY A 21 -9.79 10.15 -5.66
CA GLY A 21 -10.72 9.03 -5.76
C GLY A 21 -10.45 7.90 -4.76
N VAL A 22 -9.26 7.80 -4.18
CA VAL A 22 -8.95 6.91 -3.05
C VAL A 22 -9.67 7.42 -1.81
N ARG A 23 -10.49 6.56 -1.20
CA ARG A 23 -11.22 6.84 0.05
C ARG A 23 -10.53 6.27 1.27
N ALA A 24 -9.96 5.08 1.14
CA ALA A 24 -9.27 4.40 2.22
C ALA A 24 -8.27 3.39 1.66
N ILE A 25 -7.24 3.11 2.45
CA ILE A 25 -6.32 2.01 2.28
C ILE A 25 -6.42 1.14 3.53
N ALA A 26 -6.61 -0.16 3.35
CA ALA A 26 -6.46 -1.15 4.42
C ALA A 26 -5.33 -2.12 4.06
N TYR A 27 -4.79 -2.78 5.07
CA TYR A 27 -3.80 -3.82 4.88
C TYR A 27 -4.02 -4.95 5.87
N ASP A 28 -3.60 -6.14 5.47
CA ASP A 28 -3.47 -7.31 6.33
C ASP A 28 -2.11 -7.95 6.07
N TYR A 29 -1.53 -8.60 7.08
CA TYR A 29 -0.29 -9.33 6.91
C TYR A 29 -0.30 -10.62 7.73
N SER A 30 0.15 -11.71 7.10
CA SER A 30 0.25 -13.02 7.71
C SER A 30 1.53 -13.69 7.27
N GLY A 31 2.46 -13.88 8.21
CA GLY A 31 3.78 -14.41 7.92
C GLY A 31 4.57 -13.47 7.02
N ASP A 32 4.88 -13.92 5.81
CA ASP A 32 5.61 -13.20 4.76
C ASP A 32 4.71 -12.61 3.68
N LEU A 33 3.38 -12.74 3.79
CA LEU A 33 2.43 -12.14 2.86
C LEU A 33 1.87 -10.83 3.43
N ILE A 34 1.86 -9.79 2.61
CA ILE A 34 1.14 -8.54 2.86
C ILE A 34 0.08 -8.33 1.77
N SER A 35 -1.16 -8.07 2.19
CA SER A 35 -2.28 -7.75 1.31
C SER A 35 -2.64 -6.28 1.47
N ILE A 36 -2.77 -5.56 0.35
CA ILE A 36 -3.15 -4.15 0.31
C ILE A 36 -4.51 -4.02 -0.36
N TYR A 37 -5.42 -3.29 0.27
CA TYR A 37 -6.77 -3.07 -0.22
C TYR A 37 -7.02 -1.58 -0.43
N GLY A 38 -7.25 -1.19 -1.69
CA GLY A 38 -7.64 0.17 -2.06
C GLY A 38 -9.17 0.29 -2.17
N TYR A 39 -9.75 1.25 -1.45
CA TYR A 39 -11.17 1.58 -1.55
C TYR A 39 -11.33 2.88 -2.32
N PHE A 40 -12.07 2.82 -3.43
CA PHE A 40 -12.22 3.93 -4.35
C PHE A 40 -13.66 4.46 -4.36
N SER A 41 -13.80 5.73 -4.70
CA SER A 41 -15.10 6.42 -4.84
C SER A 41 -15.80 6.16 -6.17
N ARG A 42 -15.05 5.58 -7.12
CA ARG A 42 -15.42 5.23 -8.49
C ARG A 42 -14.72 3.91 -8.84
N ASP A 43 -15.04 3.36 -9.99
CA ASP A 43 -14.26 2.26 -10.54
C ASP A 43 -12.79 2.72 -10.73
N PRO A 44 -11.80 1.90 -10.29
CA PRO A 44 -10.39 2.23 -10.45
C PRO A 44 -10.03 2.33 -11.93
N ASN A 45 -9.19 3.31 -12.27
CA ASN A 45 -8.59 3.45 -13.60
C ASN A 45 -7.10 3.10 -13.55
N ASP A 46 -6.45 3.07 -14.70
CA ASP A 46 -5.02 2.74 -14.82
C ASP A 46 -4.13 3.62 -13.92
N ASP A 47 -4.46 4.91 -13.82
CA ASP A 47 -3.78 5.87 -12.94
C ASP A 47 -3.83 5.50 -11.46
N ASP A 48 -4.93 4.89 -11.01
CA ASP A 48 -5.10 4.40 -9.64
C ASP A 48 -4.28 3.14 -9.40
N TYR A 49 -4.22 2.24 -10.37
CA TYR A 49 -3.38 1.03 -10.28
C TYR A 49 -1.89 1.40 -10.24
N ASP A 50 -1.45 2.34 -11.08
CA ASP A 50 -0.08 2.85 -11.08
C ASP A 50 0.31 3.45 -9.72
N ALA A 51 -0.60 4.19 -9.10
CA ALA A 51 -0.40 4.76 -7.78
C ALA A 51 -0.23 3.67 -6.69
N ILE A 52 -1.04 2.61 -6.74
CA ILE A 52 -0.91 1.48 -5.81
C ILE A 52 0.40 0.73 -6.07
N ASP A 53 0.80 0.51 -7.32
CA ASP A 53 2.04 -0.19 -7.67
C ASP A 53 3.30 0.54 -7.18
N VAL A 54 3.32 1.87 -7.26
CA VAL A 54 4.39 2.69 -6.67
C VAL A 54 4.45 2.48 -5.15
N ALA A 55 3.29 2.57 -4.47
CA ALA A 55 3.25 2.38 -3.02
C ALA A 55 3.66 0.96 -2.59
N VAL A 56 3.26 -0.06 -3.35
CA VAL A 56 3.67 -1.45 -3.11
C VAL A 56 5.17 -1.61 -3.30
N THR A 57 5.75 -0.98 -4.32
CA THR A 57 7.20 -1.01 -4.55
C THR A 57 7.97 -0.42 -3.36
N GLU A 58 7.52 0.72 -2.82
CA GLU A 58 8.09 1.35 -1.63
C GLU A 58 7.96 0.48 -0.37
N ILE A 59 6.81 -0.19 -0.20
CA ILE A 59 6.59 -1.15 0.89
C ILE A 59 7.58 -2.31 0.78
N MET A 60 7.72 -2.91 -0.40
CA MET A 60 8.62 -4.04 -0.64
C MET A 60 10.09 -3.65 -0.43
N ALA A 61 10.49 -2.46 -0.86
CA ALA A 61 11.84 -1.94 -0.63
C ALA A 61 12.14 -1.76 0.87
N SER A 62 11.15 -1.32 1.64
CA SER A 62 11.26 -1.10 3.09
C SER A 62 11.10 -2.39 3.92
N CYS A 63 10.41 -3.38 3.36
CA CYS A 63 10.05 -4.64 4.02
C CYS A 63 10.47 -5.85 3.16
N PRO A 64 11.78 -6.10 2.98
CA PRO A 64 12.27 -7.19 2.12
C PRO A 64 11.89 -8.59 2.61
N GLN A 65 11.38 -8.72 3.83
CA GLN A 65 10.83 -9.96 4.37
C GLN A 65 9.47 -10.35 3.76
N PHE A 66 8.75 -9.42 3.14
CA PHE A 66 7.50 -9.74 2.47
C PHE A 66 7.77 -10.28 1.07
N GLN A 67 7.15 -11.41 0.74
CA GLN A 67 7.17 -12.00 -0.59
C GLN A 67 5.99 -11.47 -1.42
N ARG A 68 6.19 -11.40 -2.74
CA ARG A 68 5.17 -10.97 -3.70
C ARG A 68 4.21 -12.11 -4.03
#